data_AF-A0A081C606-F1
#
_entry.id   AF-A0A081C606-F1
#
_cell.length_a   1.000
_cell.length_b   1.000
_cell.length_c   1.000
_cell.angle_alpha   90.00
_cell.angle_beta   90.00
_cell.angle_gamma   90.00
#
_symmetry.space_group_name_H-M   'P 1'
#
loop_
_entity.id
_entity.type
_entity.pdbx_description
1 polymer ?
#
loop_
_entity_poly.entity_id
_entity_poly.type
_entity_poly.pdbx_seq_one_letter_code
_entity_poly.pdbx_strand_id
1 'polypeptide(L)'
;MKFCMKVFLPVQCVLFCLLILGQVVFAQNTISSQTQETRRQMFLSLNEAINLVLQNNLEISIEQYNPEIKKEEIKNAESAFDSTISSGGTQILKETESESAATGTTGIEAGIGKKFRSGGSYELALKSSRSTFDSIDDIYSTGVELTLSHALLKNRGTDVNTSAIRIAQKNRESSVSGLRSKVIEIVSDLKNTYWNLVYALGDLEAKRLSLQLAYDLVKINEAQVNVGTLAPIEVLQAKASAASREVEIINAEKTVRDVEDSLKRLLNIPETDPIWSSAIIPTDSPVSTRQSISLQQSIQAAIENREELFQLKKALEIQEISLNAADNQLKPALNAFSTFNLSGQDDALGGSFSEFSEFNEASVTIGLQFEYPLGNRAAKSSYNKAKLGIDQTRLSIQNLEQAISVQVRQAVRGVETSYKLVEATRVAQQLAEEQLDAEQKKFNEGLSTNFQVLNYQEQLASAQSSYTKAITGYNQALVALEQLTGITLQRHNIVIKE
;
A
#
# COMPACT_ATOMS: atom_id res chain seq x y z
N MET A 1 16.56 -49.31 -11.21
CA MET A 1 16.98 -49.64 -12.58
C MET A 1 18.26 -48.86 -12.87
N LYS A 2 19.39 -49.55 -12.84
CA LYS A 2 20.75 -49.05 -13.13
C LYS A 2 21.03 -49.12 -14.64
N PHE A 3 21.96 -48.31 -15.15
CA PHE A 3 23.05 -48.57 -16.13
C PHE A 3 23.44 -47.23 -16.81
N CYS A 4 24.62 -46.64 -16.54
CA CYS A 4 25.94 -46.82 -17.22
C CYS A 4 26.01 -46.18 -18.64
N MET A 5 27.08 -45.55 -19.15
CA MET A 5 28.44 -45.18 -18.68
C MET A 5 29.21 -44.41 -19.80
N LYS A 6 30.35 -43.77 -19.44
CA LYS A 6 31.55 -43.32 -20.20
C LYS A 6 31.51 -41.87 -20.73
N VAL A 7 32.33 -40.89 -20.29
CA VAL A 7 33.80 -40.73 -20.06
C VAL A 7 34.64 -40.80 -21.34
N PHE A 8 35.28 -39.68 -21.73
CA PHE A 8 36.74 -39.53 -22.01
C PHE A 8 37.12 -38.04 -22.35
N LEU A 9 38.12 -37.49 -21.65
CA LEU A 9 38.97 -36.31 -21.99
C LEU A 9 40.10 -36.75 -22.97
N PRO A 10 41.14 -35.96 -23.41
CA PRO A 10 41.60 -34.59 -23.05
C PRO A 10 42.13 -33.66 -24.20
N VAL A 11 42.28 -32.37 -23.85
CA VAL A 11 43.37 -31.38 -24.08
C VAL A 11 44.53 -31.66 -25.08
N GLN A 12 44.81 -30.74 -26.03
CA GLN A 12 46.13 -30.07 -26.26
C GLN A 12 46.17 -29.05 -27.44
N CYS A 13 46.82 -27.89 -27.17
CA CYS A 13 47.68 -27.00 -28.00
C CYS A 13 47.23 -26.59 -29.44
N VAL A 14 47.39 -25.34 -29.92
CA VAL A 14 48.66 -24.66 -30.24
C VAL A 14 48.42 -23.17 -30.57
N LEU A 15 49.34 -22.33 -30.06
CA LEU A 15 49.74 -20.96 -30.45
C LEU A 15 49.52 -20.58 -31.94
N PHE A 16 49.07 -19.34 -32.21
CA PHE A 16 49.41 -18.66 -33.48
C PHE A 16 49.90 -17.23 -33.23
N CYS A 17 51.08 -16.97 -33.78
CA CYS A 17 51.90 -15.77 -33.64
C CYS A 17 51.44 -14.58 -34.51
N LEU A 18 51.85 -13.42 -34.00
CA LEU A 18 52.04 -12.09 -34.57
C LEU A 18 52.71 -11.98 -35.97
N LEU A 19 52.54 -10.76 -36.54
CA LEU A 19 53.26 -10.07 -37.65
C LEU A 19 52.70 -10.37 -39.06
N ILE A 20 52.38 -9.41 -39.95
CA ILE A 20 53.13 -8.26 -40.50
C ILE A 20 52.08 -7.31 -41.18
N LEU A 21 51.97 -6.02 -40.82
CA LEU A 21 52.62 -4.85 -41.45
C LEU A 21 52.11 -4.50 -42.88
N GLY A 22 51.45 -3.35 -43.02
CA GLY A 22 51.26 -2.66 -44.31
C GLY A 22 49.92 -1.95 -44.47
N GLN A 23 49.90 -0.63 -44.29
CA GLN A 23 49.36 0.38 -45.23
C GLN A 23 49.45 1.77 -44.57
N VAL A 24 49.84 2.72 -45.40
CA VAL A 24 50.30 4.07 -45.13
C VAL A 24 49.10 5.04 -45.15
N VAL A 25 49.12 6.01 -44.23
CA VAL A 25 48.65 7.41 -44.33
C VAL A 25 47.47 7.67 -45.29
N PHE A 26 46.30 8.03 -44.74
CA PHE A 26 45.43 9.15 -45.18
C PHE A 26 44.11 9.11 -44.38
N ALA A 27 43.94 10.04 -43.43
CA ALA A 27 42.66 10.65 -43.07
C ALA A 27 42.91 11.72 -42.00
N GLN A 28 43.13 12.94 -42.47
CA GLN A 28 43.00 14.15 -41.66
C GLN A 28 41.56 14.29 -41.17
N ASN A 29 41.40 14.90 -40.01
CA ASN A 29 40.19 15.58 -39.53
C ASN A 29 38.90 14.75 -39.49
N THR A 30 38.77 13.95 -38.44
CA THR A 30 37.45 13.81 -37.80
C THR A 30 37.42 14.80 -36.63
N ILE A 31 36.99 16.03 -36.94
CA ILE A 31 36.36 16.89 -35.94
C ILE A 31 35.14 16.08 -35.48
N SER A 32 35.20 15.55 -34.26
CA SER A 32 34.07 14.96 -33.59
C SER A 32 33.03 16.06 -33.35
N SER A 33 32.13 16.26 -34.31
CA SER A 33 30.87 16.93 -34.05
C SER A 33 30.08 16.04 -33.09
N GLN A 34 30.12 16.35 -31.79
CA GLN A 34 29.12 15.85 -30.86
C GLN A 34 27.78 16.47 -31.26
N THR A 35 27.05 15.79 -32.14
CA THR A 35 25.61 16.00 -32.29
C THR A 35 24.96 15.63 -30.96
N GLN A 36 24.59 16.63 -30.16
CA GLN A 36 23.61 16.44 -29.07
C GLN A 36 22.36 15.85 -29.72
N GLU A 37 22.10 14.56 -29.52
CA GLU A 37 20.81 13.97 -29.87
C GLU A 37 19.74 14.67 -29.03
N THR A 38 18.96 15.54 -29.67
CA THR A 38 17.84 16.21 -29.01
C THR A 38 16.78 15.16 -28.66
N ARG A 39 16.82 14.66 -27.42
CA ARG A 39 15.78 13.77 -26.89
C ARG A 39 14.41 14.43 -27.11
N ARG A 40 13.40 13.65 -27.49
CA ARG A 40 12.01 14.13 -27.53
C ARG A 40 11.65 14.72 -26.16
N GLN A 41 10.90 15.81 -26.16
CA GLN A 41 10.51 16.52 -24.93
C GLN A 41 9.03 16.28 -24.64
N MET A 42 8.73 15.93 -23.40
CA MET A 42 7.37 15.82 -22.87
C MET A 42 7.15 16.93 -21.85
N PHE A 43 6.25 17.86 -22.17
CA PHE A 43 5.82 18.90 -21.23
C PHE A 43 4.78 18.32 -20.27
N LEU A 44 5.00 18.50 -18.97
CA LEU A 44 4.14 17.91 -17.95
C LEU A 44 3.88 18.89 -16.81
N SER A 45 2.61 19.26 -16.61
CA SER A 45 2.18 19.95 -15.39
C SER A 45 1.98 18.98 -14.24
N LEU A 46 2.05 19.48 -13.02
CA LEU A 46 1.81 18.74 -11.79
C LEU A 46 0.39 18.18 -11.74
N ASN A 47 -0.61 18.93 -12.19
CA ASN A 47 -2.00 18.45 -12.22
C ASN A 47 -2.20 17.32 -13.25
N GLU A 48 -1.57 17.43 -14.43
CA GLU A 48 -1.57 16.34 -15.40
C GLU A 48 -0.85 15.10 -14.85
N ALA A 49 0.29 15.28 -14.18
CA ALA A 49 1.01 14.20 -13.54
C ALA A 49 0.14 13.49 -12.48
N ILE A 50 -0.57 14.25 -11.63
CA ILE A 50 -1.49 13.69 -10.63
C ILE A 50 -2.57 12.86 -11.32
N ASN A 51 -3.21 13.37 -12.36
CA ASN A 51 -4.26 12.64 -13.09
C ASN A 51 -3.73 11.35 -13.72
N LEU A 52 -2.54 11.38 -14.33
CA LEU A 52 -1.90 10.21 -14.92
C LEU A 52 -1.56 9.16 -13.86
N VAL A 53 -1.00 9.57 -12.72
CA VAL A 53 -0.72 8.66 -11.60
C VAL A 53 -1.99 8.02 -11.07
N LEU A 54 -3.06 8.79 -10.85
CA LEU A 54 -4.32 8.25 -10.34
C LEU A 54 -4.95 7.20 -11.26
N GLN A 55 -4.71 7.30 -12.57
CA GLN A 55 -5.25 6.38 -13.57
C GLN A 55 -4.38 5.14 -13.78
N ASN A 56 -3.05 5.32 -13.82
CA ASN A 56 -2.14 4.30 -14.33
C ASN A 56 -1.27 3.66 -13.26
N ASN A 57 -1.16 4.25 -12.06
CA ASN A 57 -0.24 3.75 -11.04
C ASN A 57 -0.65 2.35 -10.55
N LEU A 58 0.31 1.43 -10.59
CA LEU A 58 0.08 0.03 -10.23
C LEU A 58 -0.15 -0.16 -8.74
N GLU A 59 0.48 0.63 -7.87
CA GLU A 59 0.31 0.51 -6.42
C GLU A 59 -1.12 0.94 -6.01
N ILE A 60 -1.68 1.99 -6.60
CA ILE A 60 -3.09 2.36 -6.41
C ILE A 60 -3.99 1.22 -6.90
N SER A 61 -3.72 0.70 -8.10
CA SER A 61 -4.51 -0.39 -8.69
C SER A 61 -4.48 -1.66 -7.85
N ILE A 62 -3.34 -2.00 -7.24
CA ILE A 62 -3.21 -3.13 -6.31
C ILE A 62 -4.03 -2.87 -5.05
N GLU A 63 -3.90 -1.70 -4.44
CA GLU A 63 -4.58 -1.37 -3.19
C GLU A 63 -6.12 -1.31 -3.37
N GLN A 64 -6.60 -0.98 -4.57
CA GLN A 64 -8.04 -0.99 -4.89
C GLN A 64 -8.69 -2.38 -4.75
N TYR A 65 -7.94 -3.47 -4.85
CA TYR A 65 -8.48 -4.81 -4.63
C TYR A 65 -8.76 -5.11 -3.14
N ASN A 66 -8.06 -4.47 -2.20
CA ASN A 66 -8.20 -4.77 -0.77
C ASN A 66 -9.64 -4.55 -0.26
N PRO A 67 -10.30 -3.40 -0.52
CA PRO A 67 -11.71 -3.20 -0.15
C PRO A 67 -12.67 -4.22 -0.77
N GLU A 68 -12.43 -4.66 -2.01
CA GLU A 68 -13.27 -5.68 -2.67
C GLU A 68 -13.01 -7.09 -2.12
N ILE A 69 -11.77 -7.42 -1.74
CA ILE A 69 -11.47 -8.66 -1.00
C ILE A 69 -12.21 -8.64 0.35
N LYS A 70 -12.16 -7.52 1.08
CA LYS A 70 -12.90 -7.37 2.35
C LYS A 70 -14.42 -7.42 2.18
N LYS A 71 -14.94 -7.04 1.02
CA LYS A 71 -16.35 -7.19 0.68
C LYS A 71 -16.74 -8.66 0.48
N GLU A 72 -15.88 -9.48 -0.12
CA GLU A 72 -16.10 -10.93 -0.18
C GLU A 72 -15.98 -11.59 1.21
N GLU A 73 -15.13 -11.09 2.12
CA GLU A 73 -15.11 -11.53 3.52
C GLU A 73 -16.44 -11.26 4.24
N ILE A 74 -17.16 -10.17 3.90
CA ILE A 74 -18.52 -9.93 4.44
C ILE A 74 -19.45 -11.05 3.99
N LYS A 75 -19.46 -11.39 2.69
CA LYS A 75 -20.28 -12.51 2.18
C LYS A 75 -19.90 -13.84 2.81
N ASN A 76 -18.59 -14.08 3.02
CA ASN A 76 -18.13 -15.27 3.72
C ASN A 76 -18.68 -15.30 5.16
N ALA A 77 -18.67 -14.18 5.88
CA ALA A 77 -19.28 -14.10 7.20
C ALA A 77 -20.82 -14.29 7.17
N GLU A 78 -21.48 -13.85 6.09
CA GLU A 78 -22.91 -14.09 5.88
C GLU A 78 -23.26 -15.56 5.61
N SER A 79 -22.31 -16.34 5.05
CA SER A 79 -22.51 -17.76 4.75
C SER A 79 -22.76 -18.63 5.99
N ALA A 80 -22.43 -18.14 7.18
CA ALA A 80 -22.81 -18.77 8.45
C ALA A 80 -24.34 -18.89 8.64
N PHE A 81 -25.12 -18.20 7.82
CA PHE A 81 -26.59 -18.24 7.79
C PHE A 81 -27.16 -18.87 6.52
N ASP A 82 -26.33 -19.45 5.65
CA ASP A 82 -26.79 -20.14 4.46
C ASP A 82 -27.42 -21.49 4.82
N SER A 83 -28.28 -21.99 3.94
CA SER A 83 -28.85 -23.32 4.09
C SER A 83 -27.80 -24.37 3.74
N THR A 84 -27.66 -25.40 4.58
CA THR A 84 -26.75 -26.52 4.36
C THR A 84 -27.54 -27.78 4.04
N ILE A 85 -27.12 -28.52 3.01
CA ILE A 85 -27.61 -29.87 2.75
C ILE A 85 -26.57 -30.85 3.31
N SER A 86 -27.03 -31.82 4.09
CA SER A 86 -26.21 -32.90 4.65
C SER A 86 -26.69 -34.24 4.13
N SER A 87 -25.77 -35.20 4.02
CA SER A 87 -26.10 -36.60 3.81
C SER A 87 -25.08 -37.46 4.54
N GLY A 88 -25.56 -38.47 5.25
CA GLY A 88 -24.74 -39.33 6.10
C GLY A 88 -25.14 -40.78 5.95
N GLY A 89 -24.18 -41.67 6.15
CA GLY A 89 -24.39 -43.10 6.22
C GLY A 89 -23.64 -43.63 7.44
N THR A 90 -24.30 -44.45 8.23
CA THR A 90 -23.73 -45.04 9.44
C THR A 90 -23.96 -46.54 9.42
N GLN A 91 -22.94 -47.32 9.78
CA GLN A 91 -23.09 -48.74 10.06
C GLN A 91 -22.51 -49.01 11.44
N ILE A 92 -23.34 -49.55 12.32
CA ILE A 92 -22.98 -49.97 13.66
C ILE A 92 -23.12 -51.48 13.68
N LEU A 93 -22.06 -52.18 14.08
CA LEU A 93 -22.09 -53.61 14.33
C LEU A 93 -21.93 -53.83 15.83
N LYS A 94 -22.77 -54.68 16.40
CA LYS A 94 -22.76 -54.99 17.82
C LYS A 94 -22.78 -56.49 18.00
N GLU A 95 -21.85 -56.98 18.80
CA GLU A 95 -21.92 -58.33 19.33
C GLU A 95 -22.72 -58.27 20.63
N THR A 96 -23.79 -59.06 20.72
CA THR A 96 -24.67 -59.06 21.89
C THR A 96 -25.24 -60.46 22.12
N GLU A 97 -25.33 -60.86 23.39
CA GLU A 97 -25.90 -62.18 23.76
C GLU A 97 -27.44 -62.12 23.89
N SER A 98 -28.04 -60.93 23.75
CA SER A 98 -29.48 -60.70 23.86
C SER A 98 -30.16 -60.83 22.49
N GLU A 99 -31.02 -61.84 22.33
CA GLU A 99 -31.77 -62.08 21.08
C GLU A 99 -32.69 -60.92 20.67
N SER A 100 -33.15 -60.10 21.61
CA SER A 100 -33.99 -58.91 21.34
C SER A 100 -33.19 -57.64 21.01
N ALA A 101 -31.86 -57.71 20.99
CA ALA A 101 -31.02 -56.56 20.71
C ALA A 101 -30.46 -56.64 19.29
N ALA A 102 -30.44 -55.50 18.59
CA ALA A 102 -29.96 -55.44 17.21
C ALA A 102 -28.45 -55.75 17.16
N THR A 103 -28.08 -56.73 16.33
CA THR A 103 -26.68 -57.13 16.06
C THR A 103 -26.03 -56.25 15.00
N GLY A 104 -26.84 -55.52 14.23
CA GLY A 104 -26.39 -54.49 13.32
C GLY A 104 -27.40 -53.36 13.17
N THR A 105 -26.93 -52.16 12.89
CA THR A 105 -27.77 -51.02 12.50
C THR A 105 -27.10 -50.30 11.34
N THR A 106 -27.75 -50.28 10.19
CA THR A 106 -27.32 -49.50 9.02
C THR A 106 -28.30 -48.36 8.83
N GLY A 107 -27.82 -47.13 8.83
CA GLY A 107 -28.62 -45.91 8.69
C GLY A 107 -28.12 -45.05 7.55
N ILE A 108 -29.06 -44.43 6.85
CA ILE A 108 -28.81 -43.36 5.89
C ILE A 108 -29.65 -42.15 6.29
N GLU A 109 -29.10 -40.97 6.12
CA GLU A 109 -29.79 -39.72 6.36
C GLU A 109 -29.47 -38.70 5.27
N ALA A 110 -30.45 -37.85 4.98
CA ALA A 110 -30.28 -36.67 4.16
C ALA A 110 -31.04 -35.52 4.81
N GLY A 111 -30.42 -34.36 4.95
CA GLY A 111 -31.00 -33.23 5.66
C GLY A 111 -30.77 -31.89 4.99
N ILE A 112 -31.62 -30.92 5.32
CA ILE A 112 -31.43 -29.51 5.02
C ILE A 112 -31.65 -28.69 6.29
N GLY A 113 -30.69 -27.83 6.60
CA GLY A 113 -30.75 -26.98 7.79
C GLY A 113 -30.34 -25.55 7.52
N LYS A 114 -30.69 -24.64 8.43
CA LYS A 114 -30.29 -23.23 8.36
C LYS A 114 -30.25 -22.61 9.76
N LYS A 115 -29.27 -21.75 9.98
CA LYS A 115 -29.22 -20.86 11.15
C LYS A 115 -29.80 -19.48 10.81
N PHE A 116 -30.59 -18.92 11.71
CA PHE A 116 -31.13 -17.57 11.60
C PHE A 116 -30.27 -16.56 12.37
N ARG A 117 -30.26 -15.31 11.88
CA ARG A 117 -29.56 -14.19 12.53
C ARG A 117 -30.05 -13.92 13.96
N SER A 118 -31.27 -14.31 14.31
CA SER A 118 -31.84 -14.13 15.66
C SER A 118 -31.30 -15.13 16.71
N GLY A 119 -30.54 -16.15 16.30
CA GLY A 119 -30.04 -17.21 17.17
C GLY A 119 -30.88 -18.48 17.19
N GLY A 120 -31.89 -18.59 16.31
CA GLY A 120 -32.59 -19.85 16.07
C GLY A 120 -32.01 -20.64 14.90
N SER A 121 -32.45 -21.89 14.75
CA SER A 121 -32.17 -22.73 13.58
C SER A 121 -33.34 -23.65 13.27
N TYR A 122 -33.39 -24.15 12.03
CA TYR A 122 -34.19 -25.30 11.68
C TYR A 122 -33.31 -26.36 11.01
N GLU A 123 -33.71 -27.62 11.14
CA GLU A 123 -33.14 -28.76 10.44
C GLU A 123 -34.25 -29.73 10.09
N LEU A 124 -34.37 -30.07 8.80
CA LEU A 124 -35.29 -31.07 8.29
C LEU A 124 -34.47 -32.24 7.77
N ALA A 125 -34.64 -33.42 8.35
CA ALA A 125 -33.89 -34.63 7.99
C ALA A 125 -34.83 -35.76 7.59
N LEU A 126 -34.54 -36.41 6.48
CA LEU A 126 -35.08 -37.73 6.12
C LEU A 126 -34.09 -38.77 6.61
N LYS A 127 -34.55 -39.69 7.46
CA LYS A 127 -33.75 -40.77 8.03
C LYS A 127 -34.35 -42.10 7.59
N SER A 128 -33.51 -43.04 7.19
CA SER A 128 -33.92 -44.42 6.95
C SER A 128 -32.87 -45.36 7.52
N SER A 129 -33.30 -46.34 8.29
CA SER A 129 -32.41 -47.28 8.95
C SER A 129 -32.95 -48.69 8.92
N ARG A 130 -32.04 -49.66 8.90
CA ARG A 130 -32.29 -51.10 9.04
C ARG A 130 -31.55 -51.58 10.28
N SER A 131 -32.30 -52.09 11.25
CA SER A 131 -31.77 -52.80 12.40
C SER A 131 -31.87 -54.29 12.15
N THR A 132 -30.73 -54.98 12.18
CA THR A 132 -30.66 -56.43 11.97
C THR A 132 -30.59 -57.16 13.29
N PHE A 133 -31.24 -58.31 13.35
CA PHE A 133 -31.29 -59.14 14.56
C PHE A 133 -30.94 -60.58 14.22
N ASP A 134 -30.45 -61.33 15.21
CA ASP A 134 -30.02 -62.72 14.99
C ASP A 134 -31.17 -63.73 15.01
N SER A 135 -32.29 -63.39 15.67
CA SER A 135 -33.39 -64.34 15.95
C SER A 135 -34.79 -63.80 15.70
N ILE A 136 -34.92 -62.54 15.28
CA ILE A 136 -36.18 -61.92 14.86
C ILE A 136 -35.99 -61.22 13.52
N ASP A 137 -37.09 -60.86 12.86
CA ASP A 137 -37.04 -60.15 11.59
C ASP A 137 -36.34 -58.79 11.73
N ASP A 138 -35.65 -58.40 10.66
CA ASP A 138 -35.02 -57.10 10.56
C ASP A 138 -36.08 -56.00 10.59
N ILE A 139 -35.74 -54.89 11.21
CA ILE A 139 -36.65 -53.77 11.36
C ILE A 139 -36.15 -52.62 10.49
N TYR A 140 -37.00 -52.15 9.59
CA TYR A 140 -36.79 -50.94 8.82
C TYR A 140 -37.54 -49.79 9.47
N SER A 141 -36.87 -48.66 9.67
CA SER A 141 -37.46 -47.43 10.17
C SER A 141 -37.14 -46.29 9.21
N THR A 142 -38.17 -45.65 8.67
CA THR A 142 -38.07 -44.52 7.76
C THR A 142 -38.88 -43.37 8.31
N GLY A 143 -38.32 -42.18 8.31
CA GLY A 143 -38.99 -41.02 8.88
C GLY A 143 -38.43 -39.68 8.48
N VAL A 144 -39.23 -38.64 8.69
CA VAL A 144 -38.87 -37.24 8.54
C VAL A 144 -38.88 -36.58 9.91
N GLU A 145 -37.79 -35.90 10.23
CA GLU A 145 -37.60 -35.17 11.48
C GLU A 145 -37.38 -33.69 11.18
N LEU A 146 -38.25 -32.82 11.69
CA LEU A 146 -38.05 -31.38 11.70
C LEU A 146 -37.68 -30.94 13.11
N THR A 147 -36.46 -30.45 13.28
CA THR A 147 -35.97 -29.85 14.52
C THR A 147 -35.92 -28.33 14.39
N LEU A 148 -36.62 -27.63 15.28
CA LEU A 148 -36.56 -26.19 15.45
C LEU A 148 -35.86 -25.89 16.78
N SER A 149 -34.90 -24.97 16.78
CA SER A 149 -34.23 -24.53 18.00
C SER A 149 -34.16 -23.00 18.07
N HIS A 150 -34.25 -22.45 19.28
CA HIS A 150 -34.14 -21.02 19.52
C HIS A 150 -33.45 -20.69 20.85
N ALA A 151 -32.37 -19.93 20.77
CA ALA A 151 -31.63 -19.45 21.94
C ALA A 151 -32.38 -18.31 22.65
N LEU A 152 -32.69 -18.49 23.94
CA LEU A 152 -33.44 -17.54 24.76
C LEU A 152 -32.56 -16.62 25.64
N LEU A 153 -31.33 -17.03 25.95
CA LEU A 153 -30.37 -16.27 26.79
C LEU A 153 -29.01 -16.09 26.11
N LYS A 154 -28.07 -17.01 26.32
CA LYS A 154 -26.80 -17.08 25.56
C LYS A 154 -27.09 -17.28 24.07
N ASN A 155 -26.38 -16.58 23.20
CA ASN A 155 -26.56 -16.55 21.74
C ASN A 155 -27.93 -16.01 21.25
N ARG A 156 -28.70 -15.33 22.10
CA ARG A 156 -29.94 -14.67 21.70
C ARG A 156 -29.69 -13.38 20.92
N GLY A 157 -30.48 -13.15 19.88
CA GLY A 157 -30.58 -11.87 19.17
C GLY A 157 -29.53 -11.71 18.08
N THR A 158 -29.66 -10.63 17.32
CA THR A 158 -28.81 -10.38 16.15
C THR A 158 -27.41 -9.93 16.52
N ASP A 159 -27.24 -9.14 17.58
CA ASP A 159 -25.96 -8.47 17.87
C ASP A 159 -24.78 -9.43 18.04
N VAL A 160 -25.03 -10.60 18.65
CA VAL A 160 -24.01 -11.62 18.90
C VAL A 160 -23.83 -12.51 17.67
N ASN A 161 -24.93 -12.97 17.08
CA ASN A 161 -24.88 -13.87 15.93
C ASN A 161 -24.30 -13.19 14.68
N THR A 162 -24.59 -11.91 14.45
CA THR A 162 -24.05 -11.15 13.32
C THR A 162 -22.77 -10.39 13.66
N SER A 163 -22.12 -10.68 14.79
CA SER A 163 -20.88 -10.01 15.21
C SER A 163 -19.77 -10.16 14.17
N ALA A 164 -19.59 -11.35 13.59
CA ALA A 164 -18.63 -11.60 12.52
C ALA A 164 -18.92 -10.76 11.26
N ILE A 165 -20.20 -10.63 10.87
CA ILE A 165 -20.61 -9.78 9.73
C ILE A 165 -20.27 -8.31 10.02
N ARG A 166 -20.62 -7.82 11.22
CA ARG A 166 -20.32 -6.43 11.61
C ARG A 166 -18.82 -6.17 11.67
N ILE A 167 -18.03 -7.11 12.19
CA ILE A 167 -16.56 -7.00 12.18
C ILE A 167 -16.03 -6.96 10.75
N ALA A 168 -16.51 -7.83 9.86
CA ALA A 168 -16.13 -7.82 8.44
C ALA A 168 -16.49 -6.48 7.75
N GLN A 169 -17.65 -5.91 8.08
CA GLN A 169 -18.05 -4.57 7.60
C GLN A 169 -17.08 -3.49 8.06
N LYS A 170 -16.69 -3.49 9.35
CA LYS A 170 -15.71 -2.53 9.89
C LYS A 170 -14.31 -2.74 9.32
N ASN A 171 -13.92 -3.97 9.04
CA ASN A 171 -12.67 -4.27 8.33
C ASN A 171 -12.70 -3.73 6.89
N ARG A 172 -13.85 -3.80 6.18
CA ARG A 172 -14.00 -3.17 4.87
C ARG A 172 -13.89 -1.64 4.97
N GLU A 173 -14.60 -1.01 5.91
CA GLU A 173 -14.47 0.44 6.15
C GLU A 173 -13.02 0.85 6.42
N SER A 174 -12.30 0.09 7.26
CA SER A 174 -10.87 0.30 7.52
C SER A 174 -10.01 0.13 6.26
N SER A 175 -10.33 -0.84 5.40
CA SER A 175 -9.61 -1.07 4.15
C SER A 175 -9.82 0.04 3.12
N VAL A 176 -11.00 0.66 3.09
CA VAL A 176 -11.27 1.84 2.24
C VAL A 176 -10.41 3.03 2.69
N SER A 177 -10.28 3.24 4.00
CA SER A 177 -9.33 4.22 4.54
C SER A 177 -7.87 3.86 4.27
N GLY A 178 -7.52 2.57 4.22
CA GLY A 178 -6.22 2.10 3.75
C GLY A 178 -5.91 2.56 2.32
N LEU A 179 -6.87 2.35 1.41
CA LEU A 179 -6.78 2.82 0.03
C LEU A 179 -6.62 4.34 -0.05
N ARG A 180 -7.42 5.12 0.70
CA ARG A 180 -7.28 6.59 0.76
C ARG A 180 -5.88 7.01 1.21
N SER A 181 -5.37 6.37 2.26
CA SER A 181 -4.02 6.64 2.76
C SER A 181 -2.95 6.36 1.70
N LYS A 182 -3.08 5.25 0.97
CA LYS A 182 -2.13 4.88 -0.08
C LYS A 182 -2.18 5.85 -1.27
N VAL A 183 -3.37 6.31 -1.66
CA VAL A 183 -3.50 7.36 -2.68
C VAL A 183 -2.86 8.67 -2.24
N ILE A 184 -3.07 9.09 -0.98
CA ILE A 184 -2.42 10.29 -0.42
C ILE A 184 -0.90 10.15 -0.45
N GLU A 185 -0.36 9.00 -0.05
CA GLU A 185 1.08 8.69 -0.08
C GLU A 185 1.65 8.82 -1.49
N ILE A 186 1.05 8.14 -2.47
CA ILE A 186 1.54 8.12 -3.85
C ILE A 186 1.44 9.50 -4.50
N VAL A 187 0.37 10.25 -4.26
CA VAL A 187 0.23 11.63 -4.75
C VAL A 187 1.28 12.54 -4.12
N SER A 188 1.55 12.41 -2.81
CA SER A 188 2.61 13.17 -2.15
C SER A 188 4.00 12.82 -2.69
N ASP A 189 4.30 11.54 -2.90
CA ASP A 189 5.56 11.07 -3.48
C ASP A 189 5.77 11.56 -4.91
N LEU A 190 4.70 11.56 -5.70
CA LEU A 190 4.71 12.17 -7.03
C LEU A 190 5.05 13.66 -6.97
N LYS A 191 4.37 14.42 -6.11
CA LYS A 191 4.61 15.86 -5.97
C LYS A 191 6.04 16.13 -5.51
N ASN A 192 6.56 15.36 -4.56
CA ASN A 192 7.95 15.47 -4.10
C ASN A 192 8.95 15.17 -5.22
N THR A 193 8.70 14.11 -6.00
CA THR A 193 9.54 13.72 -7.15
C THR A 193 9.48 14.77 -8.26
N TYR A 194 8.32 15.36 -8.51
CA TYR A 194 8.15 16.47 -9.45
C TYR A 194 9.00 17.68 -9.06
N TRP A 195 8.94 18.11 -7.79
CA TRP A 195 9.77 19.22 -7.30
C TRP A 195 11.27 18.87 -7.25
N ASN A 196 11.63 17.61 -7.02
CA ASN A 196 13.01 17.15 -7.16
C ASN A 196 13.50 17.26 -8.61
N LEU A 197 12.64 17.00 -9.61
CA LEU A 197 13.00 17.16 -11.02
C LEU A 197 13.20 18.64 -11.36
N VAL A 198 12.31 19.52 -10.90
CA VAL A 198 12.46 20.97 -11.05
C VAL A 198 13.78 21.44 -10.44
N TYR A 199 14.13 20.94 -9.25
CA TYR A 199 15.42 21.23 -8.62
C TYR A 199 16.61 20.73 -9.45
N ALA A 200 16.59 19.46 -9.88
CA ALA A 200 17.70 18.87 -10.63
C ALA A 200 17.94 19.57 -11.97
N LEU A 201 16.86 19.98 -12.66
CA LEU A 201 16.96 20.77 -13.89
C LEU A 201 17.54 22.16 -13.64
N GLY A 202 17.08 22.87 -12.60
CA GLY A 202 17.60 24.18 -12.26
C GLY A 202 19.06 24.15 -11.75
N ASP A 203 19.46 23.09 -11.05
CA ASP A 203 20.86 22.87 -10.67
C ASP A 203 21.74 22.62 -11.90
N LEU A 204 21.29 21.75 -12.82
CA LEU A 204 21.97 21.51 -14.09
C LEU A 204 22.14 22.80 -14.91
N GLU A 205 21.12 23.66 -14.95
CA GLU A 205 21.20 24.96 -15.63
C GLU A 205 22.23 25.89 -14.99
N ALA A 206 22.27 25.99 -13.65
CA ALA A 206 23.28 26.74 -12.92
C ALA A 206 24.71 26.23 -13.21
N LYS A 207 24.89 24.89 -13.26
CA LYS A 207 26.18 24.28 -13.61
C LYS A 207 26.59 24.52 -15.06
N ARG A 208 25.64 24.50 -16.00
CA ARG A 208 25.88 24.84 -17.41
C ARG A 208 26.32 26.29 -17.58
N LEU A 209 25.65 27.22 -16.90
CA LEU A 209 26.06 28.62 -16.90
C LEU A 209 27.46 28.79 -16.28
N SER A 210 27.75 28.10 -15.17
CA SER A 210 29.08 28.10 -14.55
C SER A 210 30.19 27.61 -15.49
N LEU A 211 29.95 26.52 -16.23
CA LEU A 211 30.89 26.02 -17.22
C LEU A 211 31.08 27.01 -18.38
N GLN A 212 30.01 27.64 -18.85
CA GLN A 212 30.09 28.65 -19.90
C GLN A 212 30.98 29.83 -19.47
N LEU A 213 30.77 30.34 -18.24
CA LEU A 213 31.59 31.41 -17.66
C LEU A 213 33.06 31.00 -17.50
N ALA A 214 33.33 29.75 -17.11
CA ALA A 214 34.69 29.22 -17.01
C ALA A 214 35.36 29.14 -18.40
N TYR A 215 34.63 28.71 -19.44
CA TYR A 215 35.14 28.69 -20.81
C TYR A 215 35.43 30.08 -21.37
N ASP A 216 34.57 31.06 -21.08
CA ASP A 216 34.80 32.43 -21.49
C ASP A 216 36.02 33.02 -20.80
N LEU A 217 36.26 32.68 -19.52
CA LEU A 217 37.50 33.06 -18.82
C LEU A 217 38.75 32.42 -19.45
N VAL A 218 38.69 31.14 -19.86
CA VAL A 218 39.80 30.49 -20.58
C VAL A 218 40.15 31.27 -21.85
N LYS A 219 39.14 31.65 -22.66
CA LYS A 219 39.35 32.42 -23.90
C LYS A 219 40.00 33.78 -23.62
N ILE A 220 39.53 34.49 -22.58
CA ILE A 220 40.10 35.79 -22.18
C ILE A 220 41.56 35.62 -21.75
N ASN A 221 41.87 34.61 -20.93
CA ASN A 221 43.23 34.37 -20.45
C ASN A 221 44.19 33.97 -21.58
N GLU A 222 43.75 33.14 -22.52
CA GLU A 222 44.55 32.78 -23.69
C GLU A 222 44.88 34.02 -24.55
N ALA A 223 43.89 34.90 -24.75
CA ALA A 223 44.10 36.16 -25.47
C ALA A 223 45.12 37.07 -24.76
N GLN A 224 45.01 37.21 -23.43
CA GLN A 224 45.93 38.03 -22.63
C GLN A 224 47.36 37.47 -22.58
N VAL A 225 47.52 36.15 -22.52
CA VAL A 225 48.85 35.50 -22.62
C VAL A 225 49.48 35.74 -23.99
N ASN A 226 48.70 35.67 -25.07
CA ASN A 226 49.19 35.88 -26.44
C ASN A 226 49.71 37.31 -26.68
N VAL A 227 49.14 38.30 -25.98
CA VAL A 227 49.62 39.70 -26.02
C VAL A 227 50.63 40.03 -24.90
N GLY A 228 51.01 39.03 -24.09
CA GLY A 228 52.04 39.14 -23.06
C GLY A 228 51.64 39.84 -21.77
N THR A 229 50.34 40.06 -21.52
CA THR A 229 49.83 40.78 -20.34
C THR A 229 49.46 39.87 -19.17
N LEU A 230 49.46 38.54 -19.37
CA LEU A 230 49.12 37.54 -18.36
C LEU A 230 50.12 36.37 -18.36
N ALA A 231 50.32 35.72 -17.22
CA ALA A 231 51.23 34.58 -17.10
C ALA A 231 50.60 33.26 -17.62
N PRO A 232 51.33 32.37 -18.30
CA PRO A 232 50.77 31.11 -18.83
C PRO A 232 50.14 30.17 -17.78
N ILE A 233 50.58 30.24 -16.53
CA ILE A 233 50.00 29.46 -15.41
C ILE A 233 48.52 29.76 -15.18
N GLU A 234 48.10 31.00 -15.48
CA GLU A 234 46.71 31.46 -15.32
C GLU A 234 45.75 30.78 -16.30
N VAL A 235 46.21 30.46 -17.51
CA VAL A 235 45.44 29.67 -18.49
C VAL A 235 45.28 28.24 -18.00
N LEU A 236 46.32 27.64 -17.41
CA LEU A 236 46.24 26.30 -16.85
C LEU A 236 45.23 26.22 -15.69
N GLN A 237 45.20 27.23 -14.83
CA GLN A 237 44.24 27.31 -13.73
C GLN A 237 42.80 27.45 -14.23
N ALA A 238 42.55 28.30 -15.23
CA ALA A 238 41.23 28.45 -15.84
C ALA A 238 40.77 27.15 -16.53
N LYS A 239 41.67 26.46 -17.25
CA LYS A 239 41.38 25.15 -17.88
C LYS A 239 41.06 24.07 -16.84
N ALA A 240 41.80 24.03 -15.74
CA ALA A 240 41.53 23.10 -14.64
C ALA A 240 40.15 23.35 -14.01
N SER A 241 39.76 24.62 -13.85
CA SER A 241 38.43 24.98 -13.36
C SER A 241 37.31 24.57 -14.33
N ALA A 242 37.47 24.85 -15.63
CA ALA A 242 36.52 24.41 -16.66
C ALA A 242 36.34 22.87 -16.65
N ALA A 243 37.44 22.11 -16.59
CA ALA A 243 37.40 20.66 -16.50
C ALA A 243 36.67 20.16 -15.23
N SER A 244 36.83 20.85 -14.09
CA SER A 244 36.07 20.54 -12.87
C SER A 244 34.57 20.77 -13.04
N ARG A 245 34.16 21.84 -13.73
CA ARG A 245 32.74 22.13 -14.00
C ARG A 245 32.11 21.12 -14.97
N GLU A 246 32.88 20.56 -15.89
CA GLU A 246 32.40 19.45 -16.73
C GLU A 246 32.03 18.22 -15.91
N VAL A 247 32.84 17.87 -14.90
CA VAL A 247 32.53 16.77 -13.98
C VAL A 247 31.23 17.04 -13.22
N GLU A 248 31.00 18.29 -12.79
CA GLU A 248 29.76 18.69 -12.11
C GLU A 248 28.53 18.52 -13.03
N ILE A 249 28.64 18.90 -14.31
CA ILE A 249 27.55 18.71 -15.28
C ILE A 249 27.26 17.23 -15.49
N ILE A 250 28.28 16.37 -15.64
CA ILE A 250 28.08 14.92 -15.82
C ILE A 250 27.26 14.34 -14.65
N ASN A 251 27.59 14.75 -13.43
CA ASN A 251 26.84 14.32 -12.24
C ASN A 251 25.42 14.90 -12.21
N ALA A 252 25.23 16.17 -12.52
CA ALA A 252 23.91 16.80 -12.56
C ALA A 252 23.00 16.18 -13.64
N GLU A 253 23.54 15.86 -14.82
CA GLU A 253 22.81 15.18 -15.89
C GLU A 253 22.39 13.77 -15.48
N LYS A 254 23.26 13.03 -14.76
CA LYS A 254 22.89 11.75 -14.16
C LYS A 254 21.72 11.94 -13.18
N THR A 255 21.80 12.91 -12.27
CA THR A 255 20.75 13.17 -11.28
C THR A 255 19.41 13.50 -11.95
N VAL A 256 19.40 14.31 -13.00
CA VAL A 256 18.17 14.58 -13.78
C VAL A 256 17.58 13.27 -14.32
N ARG A 257 18.40 12.41 -14.96
CA ARG A 257 17.92 11.14 -15.51
C ARG A 257 17.37 10.20 -14.42
N ASP A 258 18.07 10.07 -13.30
CA ASP A 258 17.64 9.21 -12.19
C ASP A 258 16.27 9.68 -11.61
N VAL A 259 16.03 10.99 -11.56
CA VAL A 259 14.74 11.56 -11.12
C VAL A 259 13.66 11.42 -12.20
N GLU A 260 13.99 11.61 -13.49
CA GLU A 260 13.08 11.34 -14.61
C GLU A 260 12.56 9.90 -14.57
N ASP A 261 13.45 8.93 -14.37
CA ASP A 261 13.09 7.51 -14.31
C ASP A 261 12.20 7.19 -13.10
N SER A 262 12.49 7.83 -11.96
CA SER A 262 11.64 7.74 -10.76
C SER A 262 10.23 8.28 -11.02
N LEU A 263 10.12 9.41 -11.74
CA LEU A 263 8.83 10.00 -12.12
C LEU A 263 8.07 9.11 -13.13
N LYS A 264 8.77 8.59 -14.14
CA LYS A 264 8.19 7.67 -15.15
C LYS A 264 7.66 6.39 -14.52
N ARG A 265 8.37 5.85 -13.52
CA ARG A 265 7.91 4.70 -12.72
C ARG A 265 6.60 5.00 -11.99
N LEU A 266 6.50 6.16 -11.33
CA LEU A 266 5.26 6.55 -10.62
C LEU A 266 4.08 6.73 -11.58
N LEU A 267 4.33 7.27 -12.78
CA LEU A 267 3.35 7.42 -13.85
C LEU A 267 3.03 6.10 -14.57
N ASN A 268 3.73 5.01 -14.22
CA ASN A 268 3.64 3.70 -14.86
C ASN A 268 3.82 3.76 -16.39
N ILE A 269 4.83 4.52 -16.85
CA ILE A 269 5.21 4.57 -18.27
C ILE A 269 6.06 3.33 -18.57
N PRO A 270 5.64 2.43 -19.48
CA PRO A 270 6.43 1.24 -19.82
C PRO A 270 7.75 1.61 -20.52
N GLU A 271 8.81 0.84 -20.29
CA GLU A 271 10.09 1.03 -21.01
C GLU A 271 9.96 0.87 -22.53
N THR A 272 8.95 0.13 -22.99
CA THR A 272 8.65 -0.07 -24.42
C THR A 272 8.00 1.15 -25.07
N ASP A 273 7.48 2.10 -24.28
CA ASP A 273 6.87 3.31 -24.79
C ASP A 273 7.95 4.31 -25.25
N PRO A 274 7.87 4.89 -26.46
CA PRO A 274 8.78 5.94 -26.89
C PRO A 274 8.89 7.14 -25.95
N ILE A 275 7.88 7.39 -25.11
CA ILE A 275 7.89 8.40 -24.05
C ILE A 275 8.98 8.09 -23.00
N TRP A 276 9.32 6.83 -22.78
CA TRP A 276 10.37 6.44 -21.83
C TRP A 276 11.72 7.08 -22.17
N SER A 277 12.07 7.17 -23.45
CA SER A 277 13.31 7.82 -23.91
C SER A 277 13.22 9.35 -23.99
N SER A 278 12.04 9.93 -23.69
CA SER A 278 11.81 11.37 -23.74
C SER A 278 12.26 12.06 -22.44
N ALA A 279 12.73 13.30 -22.57
CA ALA A 279 13.02 14.18 -21.44
C ALA A 279 11.73 14.82 -20.93
N ILE A 280 11.54 14.85 -19.61
CA ILE A 280 10.35 15.46 -19.00
C ILE A 280 10.67 16.90 -18.63
N ILE A 281 9.87 17.82 -19.14
CA ILE A 281 9.99 19.26 -18.87
C ILE A 281 8.81 19.69 -18.00
N PRO A 282 9.03 19.97 -16.70
CA PRO A 282 8.04 20.58 -15.83
C PRO A 282 7.57 21.93 -16.38
N THR A 283 6.26 22.15 -16.45
CA THR A 283 5.68 23.42 -16.92
C THR A 283 5.29 24.36 -15.78
N ASP A 284 5.18 23.85 -14.55
CA ASP A 284 4.78 24.66 -13.40
C ASP A 284 5.96 25.41 -12.78
N SER A 285 5.70 26.66 -12.41
CA SER A 285 6.64 27.46 -11.62
C SER A 285 6.47 27.20 -10.12
N PRO A 286 7.56 27.03 -9.36
CA PRO A 286 7.48 26.88 -7.91
C PRO A 286 6.77 28.07 -7.25
N VAL A 287 5.91 27.79 -6.27
CA VAL A 287 5.29 28.85 -5.47
C VAL A 287 6.36 29.54 -4.63
N SER A 288 6.42 30.87 -4.70
CA SER A 288 7.34 31.70 -3.90
C SER A 288 6.62 32.61 -2.90
N THR A 289 5.29 32.63 -2.91
CA THR A 289 4.49 33.51 -2.05
C THR A 289 4.25 32.88 -0.68
N ARG A 290 4.27 33.72 0.36
CA ARG A 290 4.00 33.27 1.74
C ARG A 290 2.54 32.84 1.88
N GLN A 291 2.33 31.58 2.26
CA GLN A 291 1.00 31.11 2.68
C GLN A 291 0.76 31.36 4.18
N SER A 292 -0.42 31.88 4.51
CA SER A 292 -0.86 32.04 5.90
C SER A 292 -1.37 30.71 6.44
N ILE A 293 -0.63 30.11 7.38
CA ILE A 293 -0.95 28.79 7.93
C ILE A 293 -1.19 28.91 9.43
N SER A 294 -2.41 28.58 9.86
CA SER A 294 -2.76 28.53 11.29
C SER A 294 -2.47 27.14 11.86
N LEU A 295 -1.54 27.07 12.82
CA LEU A 295 -1.18 25.83 13.50
C LEU A 295 -2.41 25.11 14.10
N GLN A 296 -3.30 25.86 14.74
CA GLN A 296 -4.47 25.28 15.40
C GLN A 296 -5.44 24.67 14.37
N GLN A 297 -5.68 25.36 13.25
CA GLN A 297 -6.53 24.84 12.18
C GLN A 297 -5.89 23.60 11.51
N SER A 298 -4.57 23.61 11.31
CA SER A 298 -3.86 22.44 10.75
C SER A 298 -3.94 21.22 11.68
N ILE A 299 -3.81 21.40 12.99
CA ILE A 299 -3.95 20.28 13.95
C ILE A 299 -5.38 19.74 13.92
N GLN A 300 -6.39 20.61 13.92
CA GLN A 300 -7.79 20.19 13.87
C GLN A 300 -8.08 19.42 12.57
N ALA A 301 -7.65 19.95 11.44
CA ALA A 301 -7.81 19.29 10.14
C ALA A 301 -7.12 17.91 10.12
N ALA A 302 -5.93 17.78 10.72
CA ALA A 302 -5.23 16.50 10.80
C ALA A 302 -5.99 15.47 11.65
N ILE A 303 -6.52 15.87 12.80
CA ILE A 303 -7.31 14.97 13.66
C ILE A 303 -8.61 14.52 12.96
N GLU A 304 -9.20 15.37 12.13
CA GLU A 304 -10.44 15.05 11.42
C GLU A 304 -10.22 14.18 10.17
N ASN A 305 -9.16 14.45 9.40
CA ASN A 305 -9.00 13.86 8.06
C ASN A 305 -7.93 12.77 7.98
N ARG A 306 -7.13 12.50 9.03
CA ARG A 306 -6.12 11.43 8.95
C ARG A 306 -6.75 10.04 8.94
N GLU A 307 -6.46 9.30 7.87
CA GLU A 307 -6.94 7.95 7.65
C GLU A 307 -6.45 6.96 8.72
N GLU A 308 -5.22 7.11 9.23
CA GLU A 308 -4.70 6.27 10.33
C GLU A 308 -5.57 6.36 11.61
N LEU A 309 -6.06 7.56 11.93
CA LEU A 309 -6.94 7.77 13.09
C LEU A 309 -8.31 7.13 12.84
N PHE A 310 -8.82 7.22 11.61
CA PHE A 310 -10.07 6.57 11.22
C PHE A 310 -9.96 5.04 11.35
N GLN A 311 -8.89 4.43 10.81
CA GLN A 311 -8.64 2.99 10.93
C GLN A 311 -8.59 2.55 12.40
N LEU A 312 -7.91 3.30 13.25
CA LEU A 312 -7.81 2.96 14.68
C LEU A 312 -9.15 3.12 15.42
N LYS A 313 -9.98 4.10 15.04
CA LYS A 313 -11.36 4.20 15.52
C LYS A 313 -12.22 3.01 15.07
N LYS A 314 -12.05 2.51 13.84
CA LYS A 314 -12.72 1.27 13.38
C LYS A 314 -12.23 0.04 14.13
N ALA A 315 -10.94 -0.04 14.44
CA ALA A 315 -10.41 -1.09 15.31
C ALA A 315 -11.04 -1.04 16.71
N LEU A 316 -11.29 0.15 17.27
CA LEU A 316 -12.01 0.30 18.54
C LEU A 316 -13.45 -0.23 18.43
N GLU A 317 -14.19 0.15 17.38
CA GLU A 317 -15.55 -0.37 17.13
C GLU A 317 -15.56 -1.91 17.03
N ILE A 318 -14.56 -2.52 16.38
CA ILE A 318 -14.40 -3.99 16.29
C ILE A 318 -14.19 -4.60 17.68
N GLN A 319 -13.37 -3.97 18.54
CA GLN A 319 -13.16 -4.46 19.90
C GLN A 319 -14.41 -4.35 20.77
N GLU A 320 -15.22 -3.30 20.57
CA GLU A 320 -16.52 -3.14 21.25
C GLU A 320 -17.51 -4.23 20.82
N ILE A 321 -17.59 -4.56 19.53
CA ILE A 321 -18.39 -5.69 19.04
C ILE A 321 -17.91 -7.01 19.66
N SER A 322 -16.60 -7.21 19.74
CA SER A 322 -15.98 -8.40 20.32
C SER A 322 -16.25 -8.51 21.82
N LEU A 323 -16.23 -7.39 22.55
CA LEU A 323 -16.60 -7.34 23.98
C LEU A 323 -18.05 -7.76 24.18
N ASN A 324 -18.98 -7.24 23.37
CA ASN A 324 -20.40 -7.60 23.46
C ASN A 324 -20.63 -9.10 23.18
N ALA A 325 -19.92 -9.67 22.20
CA ALA A 325 -19.95 -11.10 21.94
C ALA A 325 -19.39 -11.91 23.14
N ALA A 326 -18.28 -11.46 23.73
CA ALA A 326 -17.67 -12.12 24.89
C ALA A 326 -18.54 -12.02 26.16
N ASP A 327 -19.19 -10.88 26.40
CA ASP A 327 -20.15 -10.69 27.49
C ASP A 327 -21.33 -11.66 27.37
N ASN A 328 -21.84 -11.86 26.15
CA ASN A 328 -22.91 -12.81 25.93
C ASN A 328 -22.51 -14.27 26.28
N GLN A 329 -21.23 -14.64 26.09
CA GLN A 329 -20.73 -15.97 26.46
C GLN A 329 -20.65 -16.20 27.98
N LEU A 330 -20.81 -15.16 28.80
CA LEU A 330 -20.91 -15.28 30.26
C LEU A 330 -22.29 -15.75 30.72
N LYS A 331 -23.33 -15.58 29.87
CA LYS A 331 -24.72 -15.93 30.21
C LYS A 331 -24.92 -17.45 30.22
N PRO A 332 -25.84 -17.98 31.05
CA PRO A 332 -26.30 -19.36 30.94
C PRO A 332 -26.96 -19.62 29.58
N ALA A 333 -26.85 -20.85 29.08
CA ALA A 333 -27.59 -21.24 27.89
C ALA A 333 -29.00 -21.69 28.29
N LEU A 334 -30.01 -21.10 27.65
CA LEU A 334 -31.39 -21.52 27.75
C LEU A 334 -31.92 -21.59 26.32
N ASN A 335 -32.24 -22.79 25.85
CA ASN A 335 -32.69 -23.03 24.49
C ASN A 335 -34.12 -23.60 24.53
N ALA A 336 -35.01 -23.05 23.72
CA ALA A 336 -36.26 -23.70 23.37
C ALA A 336 -36.05 -24.57 22.15
N PHE A 337 -36.58 -25.78 22.15
CA PHE A 337 -36.55 -26.66 20.99
C PHE A 337 -37.88 -27.35 20.78
N SER A 338 -38.14 -27.69 19.52
CA SER A 338 -39.28 -28.50 19.10
C SER A 338 -38.80 -29.48 18.05
N THR A 339 -39.05 -30.77 18.27
CA THR A 339 -38.76 -31.83 17.30
C THR A 339 -40.08 -32.46 16.89
N PHE A 340 -40.41 -32.34 15.62
CA PHE A 340 -41.52 -33.04 14.98
C PHE A 340 -40.93 -34.24 14.25
N ASN A 341 -41.26 -35.44 14.69
CA ASN A 341 -40.82 -36.68 14.05
C ASN A 341 -42.02 -37.42 13.50
N LEU A 342 -41.90 -37.83 12.24
CA LEU A 342 -42.85 -38.69 11.57
C LEU A 342 -42.09 -39.93 11.11
N SER A 343 -42.45 -41.10 11.62
CA SER A 343 -41.79 -42.34 11.23
C SER A 343 -42.78 -43.45 10.93
N GLY A 344 -42.32 -44.51 10.26
CA GLY A 344 -43.01 -45.78 10.11
C GLY A 344 -42.01 -46.91 10.27
N GLN A 345 -42.46 -48.04 10.84
CA GLN A 345 -41.58 -49.13 11.23
C GLN A 345 -42.16 -50.48 10.84
N ASP A 346 -41.45 -51.22 10.00
CA ASP A 346 -41.95 -52.48 9.44
C ASP A 346 -40.80 -53.47 9.21
N ASP A 347 -41.14 -54.75 8.96
CA ASP A 347 -40.17 -55.79 8.63
C ASP A 347 -39.59 -55.66 7.20
N ALA A 348 -40.20 -54.81 6.37
CA ALA A 348 -39.73 -54.45 5.05
C ALA A 348 -39.60 -52.92 4.86
N LEU A 349 -38.61 -52.50 4.06
CA LEU A 349 -38.42 -51.09 3.71
C LEU A 349 -39.67 -50.48 3.05
N GLY A 350 -40.36 -51.25 2.22
CA GLY A 350 -41.59 -50.80 1.55
C GLY A 350 -42.74 -50.57 2.52
N GLY A 351 -42.90 -51.45 3.52
CA GLY A 351 -43.93 -51.29 4.56
C GLY A 351 -43.63 -50.13 5.49
N SER A 352 -42.35 -49.93 5.85
CA SER A 352 -41.90 -48.79 6.66
C SER A 352 -42.18 -47.46 5.96
N PHE A 353 -42.07 -47.41 4.63
CA PHE A 353 -42.43 -46.23 3.84
C PHE A 353 -43.95 -46.02 3.74
N SER A 354 -44.76 -47.09 3.61
CA SER A 354 -46.21 -46.96 3.60
C SER A 354 -46.76 -46.47 4.93
N GLU A 355 -46.29 -47.03 6.06
CA GLU A 355 -46.69 -46.57 7.39
C GLU A 355 -46.26 -45.12 7.66
N PHE A 356 -45.06 -44.75 7.22
CA PHE A 356 -44.57 -43.37 7.25
C PHE A 356 -45.51 -42.43 6.46
N SER A 357 -45.97 -42.85 5.29
CA SER A 357 -46.86 -42.05 4.43
C SER A 357 -48.30 -41.92 4.94
N GLU A 358 -48.74 -42.87 5.78
CA GLU A 358 -50.06 -42.87 6.43
C GLU A 358 -50.09 -42.06 7.72
N PHE A 359 -48.94 -41.52 8.15
CA PHE A 359 -48.77 -40.75 9.38
C PHE A 359 -49.12 -41.49 10.68
N ASN A 360 -48.96 -42.82 10.70
CA ASN A 360 -49.37 -43.65 11.83
C ASN A 360 -48.54 -43.43 13.11
N GLU A 361 -47.25 -43.09 13.00
CA GLU A 361 -46.38 -42.76 14.14
C GLU A 361 -45.82 -41.32 14.08
N ALA A 362 -46.68 -40.35 14.39
CA ALA A 362 -46.28 -38.96 14.58
C ALA A 362 -45.97 -38.67 16.05
N SER A 363 -44.81 -38.07 16.33
CA SER A 363 -44.46 -37.57 17.66
C SER A 363 -43.96 -36.13 17.63
N VAL A 364 -44.36 -35.36 18.64
CA VAL A 364 -43.94 -33.97 18.81
C VAL A 364 -43.34 -33.82 20.19
N THR A 365 -42.07 -33.42 20.24
CA THR A 365 -41.37 -33.10 21.48
C THR A 365 -41.14 -31.61 21.54
N ILE A 366 -41.62 -30.96 22.60
CA ILE A 366 -41.35 -29.55 22.88
C ILE A 366 -40.62 -29.48 24.22
N GLY A 367 -39.50 -28.78 24.27
CA GLY A 367 -38.67 -28.73 25.47
C GLY A 367 -37.93 -27.43 25.65
N LEU A 368 -37.52 -27.21 26.90
CA LEU A 368 -36.55 -26.19 27.28
C LEU A 368 -35.30 -26.90 27.81
N GLN A 369 -34.14 -26.52 27.29
CA GLN A 369 -32.85 -27.01 27.76
C GLN A 369 -32.07 -25.87 28.43
N PHE A 370 -31.70 -26.07 29.69
CA PHE A 370 -30.93 -25.11 30.47
C PHE A 370 -29.55 -25.67 30.81
N GLU A 371 -28.51 -24.89 30.55
CA GLU A 371 -27.12 -25.21 30.89
C GLU A 371 -26.47 -24.02 31.60
N TYR A 372 -25.93 -24.28 32.79
CA TYR A 372 -25.18 -23.30 33.58
C TYR A 372 -23.70 -23.71 33.69
N PRO A 373 -22.77 -22.99 33.04
CA PRO A 373 -21.36 -23.35 33.09
C PRO A 373 -20.74 -22.99 34.45
N LEU A 374 -20.43 -24.00 35.26
CA LEU A 374 -19.72 -23.80 36.53
C LEU A 374 -18.26 -23.36 36.28
N GLY A 375 -17.82 -22.32 36.99
CA GLY A 375 -16.49 -21.73 36.82
C GLY A 375 -16.37 -20.76 35.63
N ASN A 376 -16.77 -21.19 34.42
CA ASN A 376 -16.76 -20.43 33.15
C ASN A 376 -15.50 -19.56 32.93
N ARG A 377 -14.31 -20.09 33.26
CA ARG A 377 -13.05 -19.33 33.27
C ARG A 377 -12.65 -18.83 31.89
N ALA A 378 -12.90 -19.62 30.85
CA ALA A 378 -12.59 -19.26 29.47
C ALA A 378 -13.37 -18.01 29.03
N ALA A 379 -14.70 -17.98 29.21
CA ALA A 379 -15.50 -16.81 28.84
C ALA A 379 -15.16 -15.56 29.67
N LYS A 380 -14.92 -15.73 30.99
CA LYS A 380 -14.45 -14.63 31.86
C LYS A 380 -13.11 -14.06 31.39
N SER A 381 -12.17 -14.92 31.01
CA SER A 381 -10.88 -14.51 30.48
C SER A 381 -11.04 -13.77 29.15
N SER A 382 -11.85 -14.29 28.22
CA SER A 382 -12.12 -13.64 26.93
C SER A 382 -12.78 -12.26 27.10
N TYR A 383 -13.74 -12.12 28.01
CA TYR A 383 -14.36 -10.84 28.35
C TYR A 383 -13.34 -9.83 28.89
N ASN A 384 -12.54 -10.25 29.87
CA ASN A 384 -11.50 -9.39 30.45
C ASN A 384 -10.44 -9.00 29.40
N LYS A 385 -10.05 -9.92 28.53
CA LYS A 385 -9.13 -9.66 27.41
C LYS A 385 -9.71 -8.62 26.45
N ALA A 386 -10.98 -8.76 26.06
CA ALA A 386 -11.65 -7.80 25.18
C ALA A 386 -11.74 -6.40 25.82
N LYS A 387 -12.06 -6.34 27.13
CA LYS A 387 -12.11 -5.09 27.88
C LYS A 387 -10.74 -4.40 27.94
N LEU A 388 -9.68 -5.13 28.26
CA LEU A 388 -8.30 -4.61 28.25
C LEU A 388 -7.88 -4.18 26.83
N GLY A 389 -8.33 -4.90 25.81
CA GLY A 389 -8.11 -4.53 24.41
C GLY A 389 -8.71 -3.16 24.04
N ILE A 390 -9.92 -2.85 24.51
CA ILE A 390 -10.54 -1.53 24.34
C ILE A 390 -9.70 -0.44 25.00
N ASP A 391 -9.28 -0.65 26.24
CA ASP A 391 -8.48 0.34 26.98
C ASP A 391 -7.11 0.56 26.29
N GLN A 392 -6.48 -0.52 25.80
CA GLN A 392 -5.27 -0.44 25.00
C GLN A 392 -5.48 0.37 23.71
N THR A 393 -6.54 0.10 22.94
CA THR A 393 -6.83 0.83 21.70
C THR A 393 -7.13 2.31 21.98
N ARG A 394 -7.83 2.65 23.07
CA ARG A 394 -8.06 4.04 23.47
C ARG A 394 -6.75 4.78 23.77
N LEU A 395 -5.82 4.14 24.48
CA LEU A 395 -4.49 4.71 24.72
C LEU A 395 -3.71 4.86 23.42
N SER A 396 -3.82 3.90 22.49
CA SER A 396 -3.21 4.03 21.16
C SER A 396 -3.76 5.22 20.37
N ILE A 397 -5.07 5.49 20.46
CA ILE A 397 -5.69 6.67 19.83
C ILE A 397 -5.11 7.96 20.42
N GLN A 398 -5.05 8.07 21.75
CA GLN A 398 -4.48 9.24 22.43
C GLN A 398 -3.00 9.45 22.07
N ASN A 399 -2.22 8.37 22.01
CA ASN A 399 -0.82 8.43 21.61
C ASN A 399 -0.67 8.89 20.15
N LEU A 400 -1.51 8.39 19.24
CA LEU A 400 -1.51 8.80 17.83
C LEU A 400 -1.92 10.27 17.67
N GLU A 401 -2.94 10.75 18.38
CA GLU A 401 -3.35 12.17 18.37
C GLU A 401 -2.20 13.09 18.82
N GLN A 402 -1.46 12.71 19.86
CA GLN A 402 -0.26 13.44 20.30
C GLN A 402 0.84 13.43 19.23
N ALA A 403 1.11 12.27 18.64
CA ALA A 403 2.10 12.14 17.57
C ALA A 403 1.74 13.00 16.35
N ILE A 404 0.47 12.99 15.93
CA ILE A 404 -0.06 13.84 14.85
C ILE A 404 0.15 15.32 15.19
N SER A 405 -0.18 15.76 16.41
CA SER A 405 0.01 17.14 16.85
C SER A 405 1.48 17.59 16.76
N VAL A 406 2.42 16.72 17.15
CA VAL A 406 3.86 16.98 17.03
C VAL A 406 4.29 17.07 15.57
N GLN A 407 3.88 16.11 14.74
CA GLN A 407 4.21 16.07 13.30
C GLN A 407 3.68 17.31 12.56
N VAL A 408 2.43 17.70 12.80
CA VAL A 408 1.84 18.91 12.20
C VAL A 408 2.58 20.17 12.66
N ARG A 409 2.93 20.26 13.95
CA ARG A 409 3.72 21.39 14.47
C ARG A 409 5.10 21.48 13.82
N GLN A 410 5.76 20.35 13.60
CA GLN A 410 7.05 20.29 12.88
C GLN A 410 6.87 20.72 11.42
N ALA A 411 5.83 20.26 10.74
CA ALA A 411 5.53 20.62 9.36
C ALA A 411 5.24 22.11 9.19
N VAL A 412 4.40 22.70 10.05
CA VAL A 412 4.10 24.15 10.03
C VAL A 412 5.38 24.98 10.23
N ARG A 413 6.25 24.57 11.17
CA ARG A 413 7.56 25.22 11.35
C ARG A 413 8.47 25.00 10.15
N GLY A 414 8.42 23.83 9.53
CA GLY A 414 9.15 23.50 8.31
C GLY A 414 8.78 24.44 7.17
N VAL A 415 7.48 24.65 6.93
CA VAL A 415 7.00 25.59 5.90
C VAL A 415 7.47 27.02 6.15
N GLU A 416 7.33 27.52 7.39
CA GLU A 416 7.78 28.87 7.75
C GLU A 416 9.31 29.02 7.64
N THR A 417 10.08 27.98 8.00
CA THR A 417 11.54 27.98 7.88
C THR A 417 11.97 27.94 6.42
N SER A 418 11.37 27.07 5.61
CA SER A 418 11.66 26.99 4.17
C SER A 418 11.32 28.30 3.46
N TYR A 419 10.23 28.99 3.84
CA TYR A 419 9.92 30.30 3.28
C TYR A 419 11.01 31.35 3.61
N LYS A 420 11.49 31.38 4.85
CA LYS A 420 12.60 32.28 5.24
C LYS A 420 13.89 31.94 4.50
N LEU A 421 14.15 30.65 4.25
CA LEU A 421 15.29 30.22 3.44
C LEU A 421 15.16 30.73 2.01
N VAL A 422 13.98 30.67 1.39
CA VAL A 422 13.73 31.24 0.05
C VAL A 422 14.08 32.71 0.00
N GLU A 423 13.61 33.52 0.96
CA GLU A 423 13.92 34.95 1.00
C GLU A 423 15.42 35.21 1.19
N ALA A 424 16.07 34.48 2.10
CA ALA A 424 17.50 34.65 2.38
C ALA A 424 18.38 34.23 1.19
N THR A 425 18.10 33.09 0.56
CA THR A 425 18.88 32.60 -0.59
C THR A 425 18.62 33.41 -1.84
N ARG A 426 17.42 33.97 -2.02
CA ARG A 426 17.11 34.92 -3.10
C ARG A 426 18.00 36.15 -3.02
N VAL A 427 18.10 36.76 -1.83
CA VAL A 427 18.97 37.93 -1.62
C VAL A 427 20.44 37.54 -1.77
N ALA A 428 20.86 36.38 -1.26
CA ALA A 428 22.24 35.90 -1.43
C ALA A 428 22.61 35.68 -2.91
N GLN A 429 21.71 35.14 -3.71
CA GLN A 429 21.90 34.99 -5.16
C GLN A 429 22.06 36.35 -5.85
N GLN A 430 21.17 37.31 -5.54
CA GLN A 430 21.25 38.67 -6.10
C GLN A 430 22.59 39.35 -5.77
N LEU A 431 23.03 39.25 -4.52
CA LEU A 431 24.31 39.83 -4.10
C LEU A 431 25.51 39.11 -4.73
N ALA A 432 25.47 37.79 -4.88
CA ALA A 432 26.54 37.04 -5.55
C ALA A 432 26.66 37.40 -7.03
N GLU A 433 25.52 37.70 -7.69
CA GLU A 433 25.49 38.17 -9.07
C GLU A 433 26.12 39.56 -9.21
N GLU A 434 25.76 40.50 -8.33
CA GLU A 434 26.37 41.84 -8.28
C GLU A 434 27.87 41.79 -7.97
N GLN A 435 28.30 40.89 -7.06
CA GLN A 435 29.72 40.70 -6.74
C GLN A 435 30.52 40.17 -7.93
N LEU A 436 29.97 39.19 -8.66
CA LEU A 436 30.62 38.67 -9.86
C LEU A 436 30.74 39.74 -10.94
N ASP A 437 29.69 40.52 -11.18
CA ASP A 437 29.71 41.62 -12.15
C ASP A 437 30.77 42.69 -11.78
N ALA A 438 30.83 43.08 -10.50
CA ALA A 438 31.82 44.03 -10.01
C ALA A 438 33.26 43.49 -10.12
N GLU A 439 33.49 42.22 -9.80
CA GLU A 439 34.82 41.62 -9.90
C GLU A 439 35.26 41.42 -11.34
N GLN A 440 34.35 41.05 -12.24
CA GLN A 440 34.63 40.94 -13.67
C GLN A 440 35.04 42.29 -14.27
N LYS A 441 34.40 43.40 -13.85
CA LYS A 441 34.80 44.76 -14.25
C LYS A 441 36.21 45.10 -13.77
N LYS A 442 36.53 44.84 -12.50
CA LYS A 442 37.89 45.04 -11.97
C LYS A 442 38.94 44.21 -12.69
N PHE A 443 38.61 42.96 -13.01
CA PHE A 443 39.51 42.07 -13.76
C PHE A 443 39.81 42.61 -15.15
N ASN A 444 38.80 43.12 -15.85
CA ASN A 444 38.97 43.74 -17.17
C ASN A 444 39.84 45.02 -17.12
N GLU A 445 39.89 45.71 -15.97
CA GLU A 445 40.76 46.86 -15.72
C GLU A 445 42.16 46.47 -15.18
N GLY A 446 42.45 45.18 -15.01
CA GLY A 446 43.71 44.69 -14.46
C GLY A 446 43.86 44.87 -12.94
N LEU A 447 42.76 45.13 -12.23
CA LEU A 447 42.71 45.38 -10.78
C LEU A 447 42.30 44.14 -9.96
N SER A 448 42.08 42.99 -10.61
CA SER A 448 41.71 41.72 -9.98
C SER A 448 42.53 40.55 -10.56
N THR A 449 42.39 39.37 -9.97
CA THR A 449 43.08 38.14 -10.36
C THR A 449 42.08 37.08 -10.85
N ASN A 450 42.54 36.15 -11.69
CA ASN A 450 41.69 35.04 -12.14
C ASN A 450 41.14 34.21 -11.00
N PHE A 451 41.94 34.02 -9.94
CA PHE A 451 41.50 33.32 -8.75
C PHE A 451 40.27 33.98 -8.13
N GLN A 452 40.20 35.32 -8.07
CA GLN A 452 39.03 36.01 -7.53
C GLN A 452 37.81 35.85 -8.45
N VAL A 453 37.97 36.03 -9.76
CA VAL A 453 36.85 35.84 -10.70
C VAL A 453 36.29 34.41 -10.62
N LEU A 454 37.15 33.40 -10.64
CA LEU A 454 36.76 31.99 -10.50
C LEU A 454 36.03 31.73 -9.17
N ASN A 455 36.51 32.33 -8.08
CA ASN A 455 35.88 32.20 -6.76
C ASN A 455 34.47 32.83 -6.73
N TYR A 456 34.28 34.02 -7.30
CA TYR A 456 32.94 34.62 -7.38
C TYR A 456 32.00 33.90 -8.35
N GLN A 457 32.52 33.34 -9.46
CA GLN A 457 31.74 32.46 -10.35
C GLN A 457 31.24 31.21 -9.59
N GLU A 458 32.08 30.62 -8.75
CA GLU A 458 31.70 29.48 -7.91
C GLU A 458 30.65 29.87 -6.86
N GLN A 459 30.81 31.02 -6.22
CA GLN A 459 29.85 31.54 -5.24
C GLN A 459 28.49 31.81 -5.88
N LEU A 460 28.44 32.40 -7.08
CA LEU A 460 27.18 32.60 -7.81
C LEU A 460 26.52 31.27 -8.16
N ALA A 461 27.28 30.32 -8.72
CA ALA A 461 26.74 29.00 -9.06
C ALA A 461 26.18 28.27 -7.82
N SER A 462 26.90 28.32 -6.69
CA SER A 462 26.45 27.77 -5.41
C SER A 462 25.20 28.48 -4.86
N ALA A 463 25.13 29.80 -4.99
CA ALA A 463 23.98 30.60 -4.55
C ALA A 463 22.74 30.32 -5.42
N GLN A 464 22.89 30.17 -6.74
CA GLN A 464 21.82 29.77 -7.66
C GLN A 464 21.27 28.39 -7.30
N SER A 465 22.14 27.38 -7.15
CA SER A 465 21.72 26.04 -6.70
C SER A 465 21.01 26.08 -5.33
N SER A 466 21.52 26.90 -4.40
CA SER A 466 20.92 27.06 -3.06
C SER A 466 19.54 27.74 -3.09
N TYR A 467 19.34 28.72 -3.97
CA TYR A 467 18.02 29.34 -4.18
C TYR A 467 17.03 28.37 -4.79
N THR A 468 17.42 27.66 -5.86
CA THR A 468 16.60 26.63 -6.50
C THR A 468 16.23 25.52 -5.50
N LYS A 469 17.17 25.12 -4.62
CA LYS A 469 16.89 24.16 -3.54
C LYS A 469 15.90 24.71 -2.51
N ALA A 470 16.04 25.97 -2.13
CA ALA A 470 15.15 26.59 -1.14
C ALA A 470 13.72 26.71 -1.67
N ILE A 471 13.53 27.11 -2.94
CA ILE A 471 12.20 27.32 -3.52
C ILE A 471 11.47 26.00 -3.74
N THR A 472 12.15 24.95 -4.24
CA THR A 472 11.55 23.61 -4.36
C THR A 472 11.33 22.99 -2.98
N GLY A 473 12.25 23.18 -2.04
CA GLY A 473 12.11 22.74 -0.65
C GLY A 473 10.94 23.40 0.10
N TYR A 474 10.59 24.65 -0.22
CA TYR A 474 9.36 25.28 0.28
C TYR A 474 8.11 24.59 -0.26
N ASN A 475 8.07 24.27 -1.56
CA ASN A 475 6.95 23.57 -2.17
C ASN A 475 6.81 22.14 -1.62
N GLN A 476 7.92 21.42 -1.39
CA GLN A 476 7.91 20.12 -0.71
C GLN A 476 7.44 20.21 0.74
N ALA A 477 7.80 21.27 1.48
CA ALA A 477 7.29 21.49 2.83
C ALA A 477 5.76 21.70 2.83
N LEU A 478 5.21 22.38 1.81
CA LEU A 478 3.76 22.49 1.64
C LEU A 478 3.11 21.13 1.35
N VAL A 479 3.71 20.31 0.49
CA VAL A 479 3.25 18.93 0.22
C VAL A 479 3.23 18.10 1.50
N ALA A 480 4.30 18.17 2.30
CA ALA A 480 4.38 17.47 3.58
C ALA A 480 3.28 17.92 4.54
N LEU A 481 3.00 19.23 4.63
CA LEU A 481 1.91 19.73 5.47
C LEU A 481 0.53 19.24 4.99
N GLU A 482 0.28 19.24 3.69
CA GLU A 482 -0.98 18.71 3.12
C GLU A 482 -1.17 17.23 3.42
N GLN A 483 -0.12 16.43 3.25
CA GLN A 483 -0.13 15.01 3.60
C GLN A 483 -0.43 14.79 5.07
N LEU A 484 0.25 15.51 5.96
CA LEU A 484 0.12 15.35 7.41
C LEU A 484 -1.23 15.88 7.94
N THR A 485 -1.88 16.79 7.21
CA THR A 485 -3.22 17.29 7.53
C THR A 485 -4.34 16.44 6.92
N GLY A 486 -4.01 15.48 6.03
CA GLY A 486 -4.98 14.59 5.40
C GLY A 486 -5.85 15.25 4.33
N ILE A 487 -5.54 16.47 3.91
CA ILE A 487 -6.39 17.25 2.98
C ILE A 487 -5.99 17.10 1.51
N THR A 488 -4.98 16.27 1.19
CA THR A 488 -4.46 16.09 -0.18
C THR A 488 -5.59 15.76 -1.17
N LEU A 489 -6.49 14.83 -0.81
CA LEU A 489 -7.61 14.45 -1.68
C LEU A 489 -8.60 15.60 -1.90
N GLN A 490 -8.96 16.31 -0.83
CA GLN A 490 -9.89 17.45 -0.89
C GLN A 490 -9.32 18.60 -1.71
N ARG A 491 -8.04 18.94 -1.52
CA ARG A 491 -7.35 20.03 -2.22
C ARG A 491 -7.27 19.80 -3.73
N HIS A 492 -7.14 18.54 -4.15
CA HIS A 492 -7.05 18.16 -5.56
C HIS A 492 -8.37 17.60 -6.13
N ASN A 493 -9.50 17.71 -5.39
CA ASN A 493 -10.82 17.20 -5.79
C ASN A 493 -10.81 15.72 -6.22
N ILE A 494 -10.00 14.91 -5.55
CA ILE A 494 -9.86 13.47 -5.85
C ILE A 494 -10.97 12.73 -5.11
N VAL A 495 -11.89 12.12 -5.86
CA VAL A 495 -12.96 11.29 -5.32
C VAL A 495 -12.64 9.83 -5.58
N ILE A 496 -12.46 9.04 -4.52
CA ILE A 496 -12.31 7.59 -4.61
C ILE A 496 -13.69 6.98 -4.65
N LYS A 497 -14.00 6.24 -5.72
CA LYS A 497 -15.25 5.49 -5.85
C LYS A 497 -15.23 4.31 -4.88
N GLU A 498 -16.15 4.32 -3.91
CA GLU A 498 -16.28 3.31 -2.84
C GLU A 498 -16.99 2.03 -3.25
#